data_AF-A0A8R1IK90-F1
#
_entry.id   AF-A0A8R1IK90-F1
#
_cell.length_a   1.000
_cell.length_b   1.000
_cell.length_c   1.000
_cell.angle_alpha   90.00
_cell.angle_beta   90.00
_cell.angle_gamma   90.00
#
_symmetry.space_group_name_H-M   'P 1'
#
loop_
_entity.id
_entity.type
_entity.pdbx_description
1 polymer ?
#
loop_
_entity_poly.entity_id
_entity_poly.type
_entity_poly.pdbx_seq_one_letter_code
_entity_poly.pdbx_strand_id
1 'polypeptide(L)'
;MSAPKTYLEAYDQLEVALCEPLDLELEKADLEVFRPKFKSQHKPQNKHRTNADDDYRDVLYNYDPHKSTTESESEDDHEKKHYFQPPLQTQRNAFVRNTLLNFKIRSGTGISRLGIMGCGEMSLERGLSECLGSLAAMQVYSVDIERESLSVGQQLLEKHLTQNADLIASETGLPVLMRSFLGDILQPDHRFANMDAIVSMEVVEHIPLEDAKKFTDNVLGVLMPRIFIFSTPNHEYNKVGG
;
A
#
# COMPACT_ATOMS: atom_id res chain seq x y z
N MET A 1 11.81 38.31 21.47
CA MET A 1 11.87 36.84 21.55
C MET A 1 11.58 36.33 20.14
N SER A 2 12.56 35.72 19.48
CA SER A 2 12.38 35.13 18.15
C SER A 2 11.58 33.85 18.32
N ALA A 3 10.49 33.69 17.57
CA ALA A 3 9.77 32.43 17.53
C ALA A 3 10.74 31.30 17.12
N PRO A 4 10.66 30.10 17.73
CA PRO A 4 11.47 28.97 17.30
C PRO A 4 11.26 28.74 15.79
N LYS A 5 12.35 28.61 15.02
CA LYS A 5 12.30 28.46 13.55
C LYS A 5 11.30 27.39 13.07
N THR A 6 11.10 26.34 13.86
CA THR A 6 10.13 25.27 13.61
C THR A 6 8.67 25.72 13.52
N TYR A 7 8.28 26.79 14.21
CA TYR A 7 6.90 27.30 14.12
C TYR A 7 6.66 28.05 12.80
N LEU A 8 7.64 28.81 12.32
CA LEU A 8 7.55 29.51 11.04
C LEU A 8 7.48 28.51 9.88
N GLU A 9 8.31 27.46 9.93
CA GLU A 9 8.29 26.38 8.93
C GLU A 9 6.93 25.64 8.90
N ALA A 10 6.33 25.39 10.06
CA ALA A 10 5.00 24.77 10.14
C ALA A 10 3.89 25.66 9.58
N TYR A 11 3.99 26.99 9.77
CA TYR A 11 3.04 27.95 9.20
C TYR A 11 3.19 28.07 7.68
N ASP A 12 4.41 28.13 7.18
CA ASP A 12 4.68 28.18 5.73
C ASP A 12 4.18 26.91 5.03
N GLN A 13 4.35 25.73 5.65
CA GLN A 13 3.77 24.48 5.14
C GLN A 13 2.24 24.49 5.14
N LEU A 14 1.61 25.11 6.15
CA LEU A 14 0.15 25.26 6.24
C LEU A 14 -0.38 26.22 5.17
N GLU A 15 0.31 27.34 4.91
CA GLU A 15 -0.05 28.28 3.84
C GLU A 15 0.11 27.65 2.45
N VAL A 16 1.18 26.88 2.22
CA VAL A 16 1.36 26.12 0.97
C VAL A 16 0.24 25.10 0.78
N ALA A 17 -0.15 24.37 1.83
CA ALA A 17 -1.22 23.40 1.77
C ALA A 17 -2.61 23.99 1.51
N LEU A 18 -2.85 25.23 1.97
CA LEU A 18 -4.07 25.98 1.66
C LEU A 18 -4.09 26.53 0.24
N CYS A 19 -2.93 26.59 -0.43
CA CYS A 19 -2.75 27.11 -1.78
C CYS A 19 -2.54 26.02 -2.85
N GLU A 20 -2.35 24.75 -2.48
CA GLU A 20 -2.24 23.65 -3.46
C GLU A 20 -3.58 23.36 -4.15
N PRO A 21 -3.59 23.07 -5.48
CA PRO A 21 -4.80 22.73 -6.21
C PRO A 21 -5.52 21.53 -5.57
N LEU A 22 -6.86 21.61 -5.52
CA LEU A 22 -7.67 20.76 -4.64
C LEU A 22 -7.56 19.24 -4.89
N ASP A 23 -7.14 18.78 -6.06
CA ASP A 23 -6.78 17.40 -6.36
C ASP A 23 -5.89 17.39 -7.63
N LEU A 24 -4.70 16.77 -7.58
CA LEU A 24 -3.86 16.55 -8.76
C LEU A 24 -4.31 15.26 -9.46
N GLU A 25 -4.88 15.37 -10.66
CA GLU A 25 -5.11 14.19 -11.49
C GLU A 25 -3.78 13.65 -12.02
N LEU A 26 -3.48 12.39 -11.71
CA LEU A 26 -2.31 11.69 -12.25
C LEU A 26 -2.58 11.26 -13.69
N GLU A 27 -1.58 11.36 -14.56
CA GLU A 27 -1.63 10.68 -15.86
C GLU A 27 -1.81 9.17 -15.63
N LYS A 28 -2.77 8.58 -16.34
CA LYS A 28 -3.07 7.15 -16.24
C LYS A 28 -1.92 6.35 -16.85
N ALA A 29 -1.21 5.59 -16.01
CA ALA A 29 -0.19 4.66 -16.46
C ALA A 29 -0.84 3.50 -17.22
N ASP A 30 -0.15 3.00 -18.24
CA ASP A 30 -0.57 1.83 -19.01
C ASP A 30 -0.34 0.55 -18.19
N LEU A 31 -1.44 -0.08 -17.76
CA LEU A 31 -1.41 -1.29 -16.94
C LEU A 31 -0.78 -2.49 -17.66
N GLU A 32 -0.78 -2.53 -19.00
CA GLU A 32 -0.21 -3.64 -19.78
C GLU A 32 1.33 -3.55 -19.86
N VAL A 33 1.82 -2.32 -19.96
CA VAL A 33 3.25 -2.00 -20.09
C VAL A 33 3.93 -1.93 -18.71
N PHE A 34 3.17 -1.59 -17.66
CA PHE A 34 3.71 -1.46 -16.32
C PHE A 34 4.38 -2.74 -15.83
N ARG A 35 5.53 -2.57 -15.16
CA ARG A 35 6.31 -3.66 -14.57
C ARG A 35 6.64 -3.27 -13.12
N PRO A 36 6.09 -3.97 -12.12
CA PRO A 36 6.41 -3.74 -10.71
C PRO A 36 7.92 -3.79 -10.47
N LYS A 37 8.48 -2.80 -9.76
CA LYS A 37 9.92 -2.75 -9.45
C LYS A 37 10.41 -3.95 -8.61
N PHE A 38 9.51 -4.66 -7.93
CA PHE A 38 9.80 -5.88 -7.16
C PHE A 38 9.94 -7.15 -8.01
N LYS A 39 9.70 -7.09 -9.33
CA LYS A 39 9.97 -8.21 -10.25
C LYS A 39 11.35 -8.03 -10.87
N SER A 40 12.24 -9.00 -10.63
CA SER A 40 13.58 -9.09 -11.21
C SER A 40 13.56 -8.67 -12.69
N GLN A 41 14.33 -7.64 -13.02
CA GLN A 41 14.48 -7.18 -14.39
C GLN A 41 15.25 -8.23 -15.21
N HIS A 42 14.54 -9.08 -15.95
CA HIS A 42 15.06 -9.65 -17.18
C HIS A 42 14.27 -9.08 -18.36
N LYS A 43 14.98 -8.37 -19.24
CA LYS A 43 14.45 -7.92 -20.54
C LYS A 43 14.02 -9.15 -21.34
N PRO A 44 12.77 -9.28 -21.79
CA PRO A 44 12.43 -10.33 -22.72
C PRO A 44 13.12 -10.05 -24.06
N GLN A 45 13.86 -11.02 -24.56
CA GLN A 45 14.26 -11.05 -25.96
C GLN A 45 13.00 -11.29 -26.82
N ASN A 46 12.86 -10.49 -27.87
CA ASN A 46 11.79 -10.57 -28.86
C ASN A 46 11.45 -12.02 -29.25
N LYS A 47 10.25 -12.48 -28.94
CA LYS A 47 9.60 -13.59 -29.63
C LYS A 47 8.13 -13.27 -29.91
N HIS A 48 7.68 -13.81 -31.04
CA HIS A 48 6.51 -13.44 -31.82
C HIS A 48 5.18 -13.52 -31.08
N ARG A 49 4.27 -12.63 -31.51
CA ARG A 49 2.83 -12.60 -31.19
C ARG A 49 2.20 -14.00 -31.24
N THR A 50 1.68 -14.44 -30.11
CA THR A 50 0.53 -15.33 -29.99
C THR A 50 -0.39 -14.77 -28.91
N ASN A 51 -1.69 -14.73 -29.20
CA ASN A 51 -2.73 -14.10 -28.37
C ASN A 51 -2.65 -14.58 -26.90
N ALA A 52 -2.45 -13.64 -25.98
CA ALA A 52 -2.24 -13.91 -24.56
C ALA A 52 -3.08 -12.91 -23.74
N ASP A 53 -4.38 -13.18 -23.64
CA ASP A 53 -5.31 -12.33 -22.87
C ASP A 53 -5.53 -12.79 -21.42
N ASP A 54 -4.98 -13.93 -20.96
CA ASP A 54 -5.38 -14.49 -19.65
C ASP A 54 -4.28 -14.70 -18.60
N ASP A 55 -2.98 -14.59 -18.91
CA ASP A 55 -1.97 -15.22 -18.04
C ASP A 55 -1.35 -14.33 -16.92
N TYR A 56 -1.74 -13.05 -16.83
CA TYR A 56 -1.22 -12.16 -15.78
C TYR A 56 -2.21 -11.89 -14.63
N ARG A 57 -3.45 -12.39 -14.71
CA ARG A 57 -4.47 -12.21 -13.65
C ARG A 57 -4.40 -13.27 -12.56
N ASP A 58 -4.03 -14.50 -12.90
CA ASP A 58 -4.18 -15.64 -11.99
C ASP A 58 -3.09 -15.75 -10.92
N VAL A 59 -1.90 -15.17 -11.14
CA VAL A 59 -0.76 -15.37 -10.22
C VAL A 59 -0.80 -14.48 -8.97
N LEU A 60 -1.52 -13.35 -9.00
CA LEU A 60 -1.48 -12.36 -7.91
C LEU A 60 -2.78 -12.24 -7.11
N TYR A 61 -3.95 -12.60 -7.67
CA TYR A 61 -5.23 -12.16 -7.08
C TYR A 61 -6.41 -13.15 -7.01
N ASN A 62 -6.30 -14.41 -7.43
CA ASN A 62 -7.39 -15.38 -7.24
C ASN A 62 -6.92 -16.64 -6.50
N TYR A 63 -7.10 -16.67 -5.18
CA TYR A 63 -7.19 -17.94 -4.46
C TYR A 63 -8.62 -18.46 -4.58
N ASP A 64 -8.86 -19.37 -5.52
CA ASP A 64 -10.08 -20.18 -5.59
C ASP A 64 -9.85 -21.49 -4.83
N PRO A 65 -10.52 -21.72 -3.68
CA PRO A 65 -10.34 -22.94 -2.89
C PRO A 65 -10.90 -24.21 -3.56
N HIS A 66 -11.48 -24.13 -4.76
CA HIS A 66 -12.10 -25.25 -5.47
C HIS A 66 -11.42 -25.69 -6.78
N LYS A 67 -10.27 -25.09 -7.18
CA LYS A 67 -9.56 -25.51 -8.40
C LYS A 67 -8.78 -26.81 -8.14
N SER A 68 -9.40 -27.95 -8.48
CA SER A 68 -8.75 -29.26 -8.50
C SER A 68 -7.66 -29.31 -9.58
N THR A 69 -6.48 -29.78 -9.19
CA THR A 69 -5.33 -30.04 -10.07
C THR A 69 -5.69 -31.03 -11.18
N THR A 70 -5.79 -30.56 -12.42
CA THR A 70 -5.62 -31.40 -13.61
C THR A 70 -4.69 -30.69 -14.58
N GLU A 71 -3.57 -31.36 -14.82
CA GLU A 71 -2.40 -30.95 -15.58
C GLU A 71 -2.70 -30.81 -17.08
N SER A 72 -2.09 -29.79 -17.70
CA SER A 72 -1.58 -29.89 -19.06
C SER A 72 -0.37 -28.96 -19.17
N GLU A 73 0.81 -29.56 -19.06
CA GLU A 73 2.12 -28.91 -19.13
C GLU A 73 2.41 -28.45 -20.57
N SER A 74 2.73 -27.17 -20.73
CA SER A 74 3.50 -26.66 -21.86
C SER A 74 4.85 -26.17 -21.35
N GLU A 75 5.91 -26.78 -21.89
CA GLU A 75 7.32 -26.60 -21.56
C GLU A 75 7.86 -25.23 -22.02
N ASP A 76 7.65 -24.16 -21.23
CA ASP A 76 8.58 -23.01 -21.13
C ASP A 76 8.26 -22.05 -19.96
N ASP A 77 7.67 -22.56 -18.87
CA ASP A 77 7.46 -21.76 -17.66
C ASP A 77 8.72 -21.84 -16.78
N HIS A 78 9.54 -20.79 -16.79
CA HIS A 78 10.58 -20.62 -15.79
C HIS A 78 9.92 -20.55 -14.40
N GLU A 79 9.79 -21.72 -13.80
CA GLU A 79 9.46 -22.09 -12.43
C GLU A 79 9.35 -20.88 -11.49
N LYS A 80 8.21 -20.19 -11.49
CA LYS A 80 7.84 -19.31 -10.37
C LYS A 80 7.61 -20.22 -9.17
N LYS A 81 8.66 -20.49 -8.42
CA LYS A 81 8.56 -21.26 -7.18
C LYS A 81 7.58 -20.54 -6.25
N HIS A 82 6.39 -21.11 -6.11
CA HIS A 82 5.35 -20.66 -5.19
C HIS A 82 5.74 -21.05 -3.76
N TYR A 83 6.78 -20.39 -3.22
CA TYR A 83 7.32 -20.68 -1.89
C TYR A 83 6.34 -20.42 -0.74
N PHE A 84 5.33 -19.58 -0.98
CA PHE A 84 4.34 -19.17 0.02
C PHE A 84 2.93 -19.42 -0.49
N GLN A 85 2.14 -20.15 0.30
CA GLN A 85 0.71 -20.31 0.09
C GLN A 85 -0.04 -19.89 1.37
N PRO A 86 -0.83 -18.79 1.33
CA PRO A 86 -1.07 -17.89 0.19
C PRO A 86 0.18 -17.04 -0.15
N PRO A 87 0.17 -16.29 -1.28
CA PRO A 87 1.28 -15.40 -1.64
C PRO A 87 1.69 -14.46 -0.50
N LEU A 88 2.98 -14.16 -0.39
CA LEU A 88 3.53 -13.43 0.75
C LEU A 88 2.88 -12.05 0.95
N GLN A 89 2.58 -11.34 -0.14
CA GLN A 89 1.87 -10.06 -0.06
C GLN A 89 0.48 -10.20 0.57
N THR A 90 -0.26 -11.27 0.25
CA THR A 90 -1.55 -11.58 0.86
C THR A 90 -1.41 -11.84 2.35
N GLN A 91 -0.36 -12.55 2.76
CA GLN A 91 -0.07 -12.79 4.18
C GLN A 91 0.22 -11.49 4.93
N ARG A 92 0.98 -10.56 4.33
CA ARG A 92 1.27 -9.24 4.91
C ARG A 92 0.00 -8.40 5.09
N ASN A 93 -0.84 -8.34 4.07
CA ASN A 93 -2.12 -7.62 4.15
C ASN A 93 -3.00 -8.21 5.26
N ALA A 94 -3.08 -9.54 5.35
CA ALA A 94 -3.83 -10.23 6.40
C ALA A 94 -3.25 -9.95 7.80
N PHE A 95 -1.92 -9.89 7.94
CA PHE A 95 -1.27 -9.54 9.18
C PHE A 95 -1.64 -8.12 9.64
N VAL A 96 -1.57 -7.13 8.74
CA VAL A 96 -1.97 -5.75 9.05
C VAL A 96 -3.44 -5.69 9.46
N ARG A 97 -4.32 -6.27 8.64
CA ARG A 97 -5.76 -6.35 8.91
C ARG A 97 -6.05 -6.88 10.31
N ASN A 98 -5.50 -8.06 10.63
CA ASN A 98 -5.73 -8.72 11.91
C ASN A 98 -5.14 -7.90 13.07
N THR A 99 -3.99 -7.25 12.87
CA THR A 99 -3.36 -6.41 13.89
C THR A 99 -4.21 -5.19 14.21
N LEU A 100 -4.75 -4.50 13.21
CA LEU A 100 -5.62 -3.33 13.38
C LEU A 100 -6.94 -3.72 14.06
N LEU A 101 -7.58 -4.81 13.64
CA LEU A 101 -8.81 -5.32 14.26
C LEU A 101 -8.57 -5.70 15.73
N ASN A 102 -7.49 -6.43 16.02
CA ASN A 102 -7.12 -6.80 17.37
C ASN A 102 -6.78 -5.58 18.24
N PHE A 103 -6.15 -4.55 17.67
CA PHE A 103 -5.93 -3.29 18.36
C PHE A 103 -7.25 -2.63 18.74
N LYS A 104 -8.21 -2.51 17.81
CA LYS A 104 -9.55 -1.96 18.08
C LYS A 104 -10.25 -2.75 19.19
N ILE A 105 -10.27 -4.07 19.10
CA ILE A 105 -10.94 -4.95 20.08
C ILE A 105 -10.33 -4.76 21.48
N ARG A 106 -9.00 -4.77 21.60
CA ARG A 106 -8.31 -4.66 22.89
C ARG A 106 -8.38 -3.26 23.50
N SER A 107 -8.29 -2.22 22.67
CA SER A 107 -8.30 -0.83 23.13
C SER A 107 -9.71 -0.25 23.30
N GLY A 108 -10.73 -0.90 22.75
CA GLY A 108 -12.08 -0.35 22.66
C GLY A 108 -12.20 0.90 21.76
N THR A 109 -11.15 1.24 21.01
CA THR A 109 -11.08 2.50 20.25
C THR A 109 -10.97 2.23 18.75
N GLY A 110 -11.88 2.82 17.96
CA GLY A 110 -11.87 2.72 16.50
C GLY A 110 -10.69 3.45 15.84
N ILE A 111 -10.30 3.03 14.64
CA ILE A 111 -9.26 3.64 13.82
C ILE A 111 -9.94 4.47 12.74
N SER A 112 -10.26 5.72 13.07
CA SER A 112 -10.97 6.66 12.20
C SER A 112 -10.07 7.19 11.08
N ARG A 113 -8.79 7.45 11.37
CA ARG A 113 -7.81 7.96 10.40
C ARG A 113 -6.63 7.01 10.26
N LEU A 114 -6.49 6.37 9.10
CA LEU A 114 -5.44 5.42 8.77
C LEU A 114 -4.48 6.02 7.75
N GLY A 115 -3.18 6.05 8.08
CA GLY A 115 -2.11 6.43 7.16
C GLY A 115 -1.40 5.19 6.60
N ILE A 116 -1.15 5.17 5.29
CA ILE A 116 -0.37 4.13 4.60
C ILE A 116 0.81 4.80 3.91
N MET A 117 2.03 4.49 4.35
CA MET A 117 3.27 5.11 3.88
C MET A 117 4.08 4.13 3.04
N GLY A 118 4.39 4.54 1.81
CA GLY A 118 4.93 3.67 0.76
C GLY A 118 3.85 2.73 0.21
N CYS A 119 2.72 3.28 -0.23
CA CYS A 119 1.56 2.49 -0.63
C CYS A 119 1.75 1.72 -1.94
N GLY A 120 2.73 2.09 -2.76
CA GLY A 120 3.01 1.49 -4.06
C GLY A 120 1.75 1.36 -4.91
N GLU A 121 1.48 0.14 -5.38
CA GLU A 121 0.32 -0.21 -6.20
C GLU A 121 -0.97 -0.43 -5.38
N MET A 122 -1.07 0.12 -4.18
CA MET A 122 -2.23 0.09 -3.28
C MET A 122 -2.74 -1.32 -2.91
N SER A 123 -1.82 -2.28 -2.77
CA SER A 123 -2.22 -3.66 -2.44
C SER A 123 -2.85 -3.77 -1.05
N LEU A 124 -2.37 -2.99 -0.08
CA LEU A 124 -2.86 -3.03 1.29
C LEU A 124 -4.27 -2.45 1.39
N GLU A 125 -4.52 -1.34 0.71
CA GLU A 125 -5.80 -0.64 0.63
C GLU A 125 -6.89 -1.58 0.12
N ARG A 126 -6.60 -2.32 -0.96
CA ARG A 126 -7.51 -3.38 -1.45
C ARG A 126 -7.70 -4.49 -0.41
N GLY A 127 -6.63 -4.91 0.28
CA GLY A 127 -6.72 -5.94 1.32
C GLY A 127 -7.46 -5.52 2.59
N LEU A 128 -7.67 -4.21 2.80
CA LEU A 128 -8.36 -3.66 3.96
C LEU A 128 -9.77 -3.17 3.65
N SER A 129 -10.13 -2.95 2.38
CA SER A 129 -11.40 -2.35 1.93
C SER A 129 -12.63 -2.96 2.61
N GLU A 130 -12.68 -4.29 2.69
CA GLU A 130 -13.78 -5.09 3.27
C GLU A 130 -13.86 -5.04 4.80
N CYS A 131 -12.92 -4.39 5.49
CA CYS A 131 -12.93 -4.29 6.96
C CYS A 131 -12.84 -2.86 7.50
N LEU A 132 -12.84 -1.86 6.61
CA LEU A 132 -12.78 -0.45 7.01
C LEU A 132 -13.95 -0.06 7.92
N GLY A 133 -15.16 -0.59 7.67
CA GLY A 133 -16.32 -0.42 8.53
C GLY A 133 -16.12 -1.04 9.92
N SER A 134 -15.65 -2.29 9.97
CA SER A 134 -15.20 -2.95 11.20
C SER A 134 -14.09 -2.20 11.93
N LEU A 135 -13.27 -1.38 11.27
CA LEU A 135 -12.28 -0.53 11.93
C LEU A 135 -12.85 0.82 12.44
N ALA A 136 -14.07 1.18 12.03
CA ALA A 136 -14.65 2.52 12.15
C ALA A 136 -13.82 3.59 11.42
N ALA A 137 -13.19 3.20 10.31
CA ALA A 137 -12.41 4.10 9.47
C ALA A 137 -13.30 5.09 8.74
N MET A 138 -12.89 6.36 8.74
CA MET A 138 -13.51 7.46 8.00
C MET A 138 -12.56 8.02 6.94
N GLN A 139 -11.25 7.91 7.17
CA GLN A 139 -10.21 8.42 6.27
C GLN A 139 -9.08 7.41 6.13
N VAL A 140 -8.69 7.12 4.88
CA VAL A 140 -7.50 6.35 4.53
C VAL A 140 -6.62 7.22 3.64
N TYR A 141 -5.45 7.62 4.15
CA TYR A 141 -4.51 8.46 3.44
C TYR A 141 -3.28 7.65 3.07
N SER A 142 -2.99 7.57 1.79
CA SER A 142 -1.87 6.82 1.22
C SER A 142 -0.83 7.78 0.67
N VAL A 143 0.46 7.45 0.77
CA VAL A 143 1.53 8.25 0.18
C VAL A 143 2.60 7.36 -0.44
N ASP A 144 3.07 7.74 -1.62
CA ASP A 144 4.23 7.14 -2.27
C ASP A 144 5.03 8.20 -3.03
N ILE A 145 6.32 7.96 -3.22
CA ILE A 145 7.21 8.85 -3.99
C ILE A 145 7.16 8.51 -5.49
N GLU A 146 6.72 7.29 -5.84
CA GLU A 146 6.69 6.80 -7.21
C GLU A 146 5.33 7.06 -7.87
N ARG A 147 5.31 8.04 -8.77
CA ARG A 147 4.11 8.48 -9.49
C ARG A 147 3.46 7.36 -10.29
N GLU A 148 4.26 6.54 -10.97
CA GLU A 148 3.74 5.49 -11.85
C GLU A 148 3.03 4.40 -11.03
N SER A 149 3.67 3.91 -9.96
CA SER A 149 3.08 2.96 -9.01
C SER A 149 1.79 3.49 -8.40
N LEU A 150 1.77 4.77 -8.03
CA LEU A 150 0.58 5.42 -7.46
C LEU A 150 -0.58 5.46 -8.46
N SER A 151 -0.30 5.83 -9.72
CA SER A 151 -1.29 5.85 -10.81
C SER A 151 -1.86 4.46 -11.11
N VAL A 152 -1.01 3.43 -11.15
CA VAL A 152 -1.44 2.03 -11.27
C VAL A 152 -2.28 1.61 -10.07
N GLY A 153 -1.83 1.93 -8.86
CA GLY A 153 -2.52 1.60 -7.62
C GLY A 153 -3.92 2.19 -7.55
N GLN A 154 -4.09 3.46 -7.94
CA GLN A 154 -5.40 4.12 -8.03
C GLN A 154 -6.34 3.38 -8.98
N GLN A 155 -5.88 3.05 -10.19
CA GLN A 155 -6.70 2.33 -11.17
C GLN A 155 -7.11 0.94 -10.66
N LEU A 156 -6.21 0.21 -10.01
CA LEU A 156 -6.48 -1.11 -9.45
C LEU A 156 -7.45 -1.03 -8.26
N LEU A 157 -7.28 -0.02 -7.39
CA LEU A 157 -8.15 0.20 -6.26
C LEU A 157 -9.56 0.59 -6.71
N GLU A 158 -9.70 1.55 -7.64
CA GLU A 158 -10.99 1.96 -8.21
C GLU A 158 -11.74 0.77 -8.80
N LYS A 159 -11.05 -0.06 -9.59
CA LYS A 159 -11.62 -1.29 -10.14
C LYS A 159 -12.09 -2.24 -9.03
N HIS A 160 -11.27 -2.49 -8.02
CA HIS A 160 -11.60 -3.39 -6.92
C HIS A 160 -12.80 -2.87 -6.10
N LEU A 161 -12.83 -1.57 -5.77
CA LEU A 161 -13.94 -0.96 -5.05
C LEU A 161 -15.24 -1.04 -5.85
N THR A 162 -15.18 -0.79 -7.16
CA THR A 162 -16.35 -0.90 -8.05
C THR A 162 -16.87 -2.34 -8.14
N GLN A 163 -15.98 -3.32 -8.25
CA GLN A 163 -16.35 -4.73 -8.34
C GLN A 163 -16.93 -5.29 -7.03
N ASN A 164 -16.57 -4.71 -5.88
CA ASN A 164 -16.97 -5.19 -4.56
C ASN A 164 -17.87 -4.18 -3.81
N ALA A 165 -18.50 -3.25 -4.53
CA ALA A 165 -19.24 -2.13 -3.94
C ALA A 165 -20.32 -2.59 -2.97
N ASP A 166 -21.09 -3.63 -3.31
CA ASP A 166 -22.16 -4.16 -2.46
C ASP A 166 -21.63 -4.75 -1.14
N LEU A 167 -20.54 -5.53 -1.22
CA LEU A 167 -19.88 -6.12 -0.05
C LEU A 167 -19.32 -5.03 0.85
N ILE A 168 -18.60 -4.06 0.29
CA ILE A 168 -18.00 -2.96 1.04
C ILE A 168 -19.09 -2.10 1.68
N ALA A 169 -20.14 -1.74 0.94
CA ALA A 169 -21.25 -0.95 1.46
C ALA A 169 -22.00 -1.66 2.60
N SER A 170 -22.09 -2.99 2.57
CA SER A 170 -22.70 -3.77 3.65
C SER A 170 -21.90 -3.70 4.95
N GLU A 171 -20.58 -3.55 4.85
CA GLU A 171 -19.67 -3.45 5.99
C GLU A 171 -19.53 -2.00 6.49
N THR A 172 -19.36 -1.06 5.56
CA THR A 172 -19.16 0.36 5.85
C THR A 172 -20.52 1.04 5.94
N GLY A 173 -21.05 1.17 7.16
CA GLY A 173 -22.29 1.92 7.38
C GLY A 173 -22.21 3.42 6.99
N LEU A 174 -21.01 3.93 6.68
CA LEU A 174 -20.72 5.29 6.23
C LEU A 174 -19.63 5.28 5.15
N PRO A 175 -19.61 6.28 4.23
CA PRO A 175 -18.56 6.38 3.22
C PRO A 175 -17.19 6.64 3.85
N VAL A 176 -16.16 5.97 3.32
CA VAL A 176 -14.75 6.17 3.71
C VAL A 176 -14.07 7.06 2.67
N LEU A 177 -13.45 8.15 3.12
CA LEU A 177 -12.65 9.02 2.25
C LEU A 177 -11.26 8.41 2.05
N MET A 178 -10.98 7.95 0.84
CA MET A 178 -9.64 7.46 0.46
C MET A 178 -8.92 8.54 -0.36
N ARG A 179 -7.74 8.96 0.07
CA ARG A 179 -6.88 9.92 -0.66
C ARG A 179 -5.49 9.36 -0.80
N SER A 180 -4.82 9.69 -1.89
CA SER A 180 -3.43 9.32 -2.12
C SER A 180 -2.61 10.54 -2.51
N PHE A 181 -1.37 10.59 -2.04
CA PHE A 181 -0.47 11.72 -2.20
C PHE A 181 0.83 11.26 -2.88
N LEU A 182 1.30 12.02 -3.86
CA LEU A 182 2.67 11.91 -4.34
C LEU A 182 3.55 12.67 -3.36
N GLY A 183 4.38 11.96 -2.58
CA GLY A 183 5.14 12.58 -1.51
C GLY A 183 6.25 11.70 -0.95
N ASP A 184 7.17 12.35 -0.24
CA ASP A 184 8.28 11.69 0.43
C ASP A 184 7.93 11.46 1.91
N ILE A 185 7.94 10.20 2.34
CA ILE A 185 7.65 9.78 3.73
C ILE A 185 8.70 10.27 4.73
N LEU A 186 9.87 10.69 4.26
CA LEU A 186 10.93 11.27 5.09
C LEU A 186 10.62 12.71 5.48
N GLN A 187 9.68 13.36 4.79
CA GLN A 187 9.27 14.73 5.10
C GLN A 187 8.02 14.71 5.99
N PRO A 188 7.96 15.57 7.03
CA PRO A 188 6.72 15.80 7.77
C PRO A 188 5.62 16.33 6.84
N ASP A 189 4.43 15.77 6.96
CA ASP A 189 3.24 16.22 6.24
C ASP A 189 2.08 16.38 7.23
N HIS A 190 1.64 17.62 7.42
CA HIS A 190 0.55 17.97 8.34
C HIS A 190 -0.79 17.28 7.98
N ARG A 191 -0.99 16.85 6.72
CA ARG A 191 -2.19 16.09 6.31
C ARG A 191 -2.29 14.75 7.05
N PHE A 192 -1.14 14.19 7.44
CA PHE A 192 -1.01 12.98 8.25
C PHE A 192 -0.99 13.23 9.77
N ALA A 193 -1.24 14.45 10.23
CA ALA A 193 -1.37 14.73 11.66
C ALA A 193 -2.61 14.03 12.25
N ASN A 194 -2.52 13.61 13.52
CA ASN A 194 -3.60 12.94 14.26
C ASN A 194 -4.11 11.66 13.58
N MET A 195 -3.20 10.88 13.00
CA MET A 195 -3.51 9.53 12.52
C MET A 195 -3.69 8.59 13.70
N ASP A 196 -4.73 7.78 13.66
CA ASP A 196 -4.97 6.76 14.68
C ASP A 196 -4.00 5.59 14.51
N ALA A 197 -3.70 5.26 13.26
CA ALA A 197 -2.76 4.22 12.87
C ALA A 197 -1.95 4.67 11.66
N ILE A 198 -0.67 4.30 11.64
CA ILE A 198 0.18 4.38 10.45
C ILE A 198 0.69 2.98 10.13
N VAL A 199 0.70 2.63 8.85
CA VAL A 199 1.23 1.38 8.33
C VAL A 199 2.27 1.68 7.26
N SER A 200 3.43 1.03 7.32
CA SER A 200 4.44 1.08 6.27
C SER A 200 5.02 -0.31 6.03
N MET A 201 4.61 -0.94 4.93
CA MET A 201 5.12 -2.25 4.56
C MET A 201 6.06 -2.08 3.38
N GLU A 202 7.29 -2.59 3.44
CA GLU A 202 8.04 -2.72 2.18
C GLU A 202 9.10 -1.68 1.92
N VAL A 203 9.34 -0.78 2.89
CA VAL A 203 9.86 0.55 2.55
C VAL A 203 11.26 0.76 3.12
N VAL A 204 11.49 0.30 4.35
CA VAL A 204 12.70 0.67 5.08
C VAL A 204 13.98 0.03 4.52
N GLU A 205 13.87 -1.03 3.71
CA GLU A 205 14.99 -1.64 3.01
C GLU A 205 15.47 -0.82 1.78
N HIS A 206 14.63 0.07 1.27
CA HIS A 206 14.93 0.89 0.10
C HIS A 206 15.48 2.27 0.47
N ILE A 207 15.53 2.58 1.77
CA ILE A 207 16.03 3.86 2.28
C ILE A 207 17.36 3.66 3.01
N PRO A 208 18.32 4.59 2.85
CA PRO A 208 19.55 4.61 3.65
C PRO A 208 19.27 4.59 5.15
N LEU A 209 20.19 4.05 5.95
CA LEU A 209 20.01 3.96 7.41
C LEU A 209 19.75 5.32 8.08
N GLU A 210 20.41 6.37 7.59
CA GLU A 210 20.19 7.74 8.07
C GLU A 210 18.77 8.23 7.79
N ASP A 211 18.18 7.81 6.68
CA ASP A 211 16.82 8.14 6.28
C ASP A 211 15.80 7.25 6.99
N ALA A 212 16.11 5.99 7.29
CA ALA A 212 15.28 5.13 8.14
C ALA A 212 15.10 5.74 9.55
N LYS A 213 16.15 6.37 10.09
CA LYS A 213 16.04 7.11 11.34
C LYS A 213 15.13 8.33 11.21
N LYS A 214 15.30 9.15 10.16
CA LYS A 214 14.42 10.30 9.89
C LYS A 214 12.96 9.88 9.75
N PHE A 215 12.70 8.78 9.03
CA PHE A 215 11.37 8.21 8.88
C PHE A 215 10.76 7.84 10.24
N THR A 216 11.54 7.13 11.07
CA THR A 216 11.08 6.72 12.40
C THR A 216 10.85 7.92 13.31
N ASP A 217 11.74 8.92 13.29
CA ASP A 217 11.62 10.16 14.07
C ASP A 217 10.39 10.97 13.61
N ASN A 218 10.10 11.00 12.30
CA ASN A 218 8.88 11.61 11.76
C ASN A 218 7.62 10.90 12.29
N VAL A 219 7.53 9.57 12.12
CA VAL A 219 6.33 8.82 12.51
C VAL A 219 6.13 8.80 14.02
N LEU A 220 7.17 8.49 14.81
CA LEU A 220 7.06 8.29 16.26
C LEU A 220 7.28 9.58 17.07
N GLY A 221 7.91 10.60 16.50
CA GLY A 221 8.18 11.86 17.19
C GLY A 221 7.26 13.01 16.77
N VAL A 222 6.82 13.04 15.51
CA VAL A 222 5.98 14.11 14.97
C VAL A 222 4.52 13.66 14.82
N LEU A 223 4.28 12.58 14.08
CA LEU A 223 2.92 12.13 13.76
C LEU A 223 2.26 11.36 14.90
N MET A 224 3.06 10.65 15.71
CA MET A 224 2.69 9.96 16.95
C MET A 224 1.36 9.18 16.87
N PRO A 225 1.23 8.20 15.95
CA PRO A 225 0.02 7.39 15.88
C PRO A 225 -0.11 6.50 17.12
N ARG A 226 -1.34 6.07 17.44
CA ARG A 226 -1.57 5.15 18.57
C ARG A 226 -1.05 3.76 18.30
N ILE A 227 -1.00 3.37 17.02
CA ILE A 227 -0.37 2.15 16.54
C ILE A 227 0.42 2.45 15.28
N PHE A 228 1.68 2.03 15.27
CA PHE A 228 2.54 2.04 14.09
C PHE A 228 2.89 0.59 13.74
N ILE A 229 2.55 0.17 12.51
CA ILE A 229 2.90 -1.14 11.98
C ILE A 229 3.92 -0.92 10.87
N PHE A 230 5.08 -1.56 10.98
CA PHE A 230 6.04 -1.56 9.89
C PHE A 230 6.57 -2.96 9.60
N SER A 231 6.94 -3.23 8.35
CA SER A 231 7.60 -4.47 7.95
C SER A 231 8.80 -4.21 7.04
N THR A 232 9.80 -5.06 7.18
CA THR A 232 10.98 -5.16 6.32
C THR A 232 11.17 -6.63 5.93
N PRO A 233 11.67 -6.94 4.72
CA PRO A 233 12.11 -8.27 4.37
C PRO A 233 13.17 -8.76 5.34
N ASN A 234 13.15 -10.06 5.65
CA ASN A 234 14.19 -10.70 6.45
C ASN A 234 15.31 -11.20 5.52
N HIS A 235 16.49 -10.59 5.62
CA HIS A 235 17.66 -10.94 4.81
C HIS A 235 18.16 -12.39 5.02
N GLU A 236 17.91 -13.00 6.19
CA GLU A 236 18.29 -14.40 6.45
C GLU A 236 17.43 -15.39 5.66
N TYR A 237 16.15 -15.09 5.49
CA TYR A 237 15.21 -15.94 4.76
C TYR A 237 15.46 -15.90 3.25
N ASN A 238 15.95 -14.75 2.75
CA ASN A 238 16.29 -14.56 1.33
C ASN A 238 17.46 -15.46 0.87
N LYS A 239 18.27 -16.00 1.79
CA LYS A 239 19.37 -16.93 1.46
C LYS A 239 18.94 -18.39 1.27
N VAL A 240 17.73 -18.74 1.70
CA VAL A 240 17.22 -20.13 1.66
C VAL A 240 16.43 -20.40 0.37
N GLY A 241 16.00 -19.34 -0.34
CA GLY A 241 15.23 -19.44 -1.58
C GLY A 241 16.01 -19.12 -2.87
N GLY A 242 17.32 -18.90 -2.77
CA GLY A 242 18.23 -18.60 -3.90
C GLY A 242 19.03 -19.80 -4.36
#